data_AF-A0AAD1ZIB3-F1
#
_entry.id   AF-A0AAD1ZIB3-F1
#
_cell.length_a   1.000
_cell.length_b   1.000
_cell.length_c   1.000
_cell.angle_alpha   90.00
_cell.angle_beta   90.00
_cell.angle_gamma   90.00
#
_symmetry.space_group_name_H-M   'P 1'
#
loop_
_entity.id
_entity.type
_entity.pdbx_description
1 polymer ?
#
loop_
_entity_poly.entity_id
_entity_poly.type
_entity_poly.pdbx_seq_one_letter_code
_entity_poly.pdbx_strand_id
1 'polypeptide(L)'
;MHNLGQEIREAGFEAENASEDYAEFIDNLRGLGISYHFENEIKRIFSVINIKYSKNDQDSNIKDLYAPALEFRLLRQHGFNVSEEIFDSFKNEKGEFKSRLCDDIEGLL
;
A
#
# COMPACT_ATOMS: atom_id res chain seq x y z
N MET A 1 -26.41 14.97 7.57
CA MET A 1 -25.22 15.18 6.71
C MET A 1 -24.12 14.34 7.32
N HIS A 2 -23.78 13.21 6.70
CA HIS A 2 -22.62 12.42 7.11
C HIS A 2 -21.35 13.23 6.82
N ASN A 3 -20.44 13.26 7.80
CA ASN A 3 -19.22 14.04 7.75
C ASN A 3 -18.14 13.17 7.11
N LEU A 4 -17.48 13.67 6.06
CA LEU A 4 -16.36 13.00 5.39
C LEU A 4 -15.25 12.58 6.38
N GLY A 5 -15.04 13.35 7.45
CA GLY A 5 -14.11 13.02 8.53
C GLY A 5 -14.57 11.85 9.40
N GLN A 6 -15.88 11.55 9.46
CA GLN A 6 -16.40 10.36 10.13
C GLN A 6 -16.20 9.12 9.25
N GLU A 7 -16.44 9.22 7.93
CA GLU A 7 -16.17 8.14 6.98
C GLU A 7 -14.68 7.75 6.97
N ILE A 8 -13.77 8.73 6.94
CA ILE A 8 -12.32 8.47 7.02
C ILE A 8 -11.92 7.81 8.34
N ARG A 9 -12.61 8.14 9.44
CA ARG A 9 -12.33 7.59 10.78
C ARG A 9 -12.87 6.16 10.94
N GLU A 10 -14.02 5.87 10.36
CA GLU A 10 -14.64 4.53 10.34
C GLU A 10 -13.84 3.61 9.43
N ALA A 11 -13.45 4.09 8.24
CA ALA A 11 -12.54 3.41 7.34
C ALA A 11 -11.21 3.06 8.07
N GLY A 12 -10.57 4.05 8.72
CA GLY A 12 -9.34 3.82 9.50
C GLY A 12 -9.45 2.80 10.66
N PHE A 13 -10.65 2.32 11.00
CA PHE A 13 -10.92 1.31 12.04
C PHE A 13 -11.15 -0.10 11.49
N GLU A 14 -11.51 -0.29 10.21
CA GLU A 14 -11.72 -1.60 9.57
C GLU A 14 -10.43 -2.22 8.99
N ALA A 15 -9.27 -1.73 9.43
CA ALA A 15 -7.93 -1.95 8.85
C ALA A 15 -7.37 -3.38 8.97
N GLU A 16 -8.21 -4.40 9.18
CA GLU A 16 -7.79 -5.80 9.07
C GLU A 16 -7.95 -6.35 7.63
N ASN A 17 -8.71 -5.68 6.74
CA ASN A 17 -8.96 -6.16 5.36
C ASN A 17 -8.76 -5.12 4.22
N ALA A 18 -8.25 -3.92 4.48
CA ALA A 18 -8.41 -2.78 3.55
C ALA A 18 -7.10 -2.05 3.15
N SER A 19 -5.94 -2.71 3.09
CA SER A 19 -4.70 -1.98 2.76
C SER A 19 -4.63 -1.50 1.30
N GLU A 20 -5.27 -2.21 0.37
CA GLU A 20 -5.43 -1.80 -1.04
C GLU A 20 -6.26 -0.53 -1.18
N ASP A 21 -7.49 -0.54 -0.66
CA ASP A 21 -8.42 0.59 -0.74
C ASP A 21 -7.86 1.87 -0.12
N TYR A 22 -7.09 1.77 0.99
CA TYR A 22 -6.47 2.94 1.59
C TYR A 22 -5.33 3.51 0.78
N ALA A 23 -4.51 2.64 0.20
CA ALA A 23 -3.38 3.08 -0.61
C ALA A 23 -3.89 3.84 -1.85
N GLU A 24 -4.93 3.31 -2.51
CA GLU A 24 -5.58 3.96 -3.64
C GLU A 24 -6.27 5.28 -3.24
N PHE A 25 -6.98 5.30 -2.11
CA PHE A 25 -7.59 6.51 -1.58
C PHE A 25 -6.57 7.64 -1.33
N ILE A 26 -5.42 7.30 -0.73
CA ILE A 26 -4.35 8.28 -0.48
C ILE A 26 -3.76 8.78 -1.81
N ASP A 27 -3.56 7.89 -2.77
CA ASP A 27 -3.03 8.26 -4.09
C ASP A 27 -3.99 9.20 -4.82
N ASN A 28 -5.30 8.94 -4.75
CA ASN A 28 -6.34 9.80 -5.28
C ASN A 28 -6.36 11.19 -4.62
N LEU A 29 -6.28 11.28 -3.29
CA LEU A 29 -6.21 12.57 -2.58
C LEU A 29 -5.00 13.41 -3.00
N ARG A 30 -3.89 12.76 -3.32
CA ARG A 30 -2.68 13.42 -3.83
C ARG A 30 -2.81 13.85 -5.28
N GLY A 31 -3.38 13.01 -6.14
CA GLY A 31 -3.70 13.36 -7.53
C GLY A 31 -4.63 14.56 -7.63
N LEU A 32 -5.53 14.71 -6.65
CA LEU A 32 -6.43 15.86 -6.50
C LEU A 32 -5.78 17.08 -5.81
N GLY A 33 -4.56 16.94 -5.27
CA GLY A 33 -3.84 18.03 -4.60
C GLY A 33 -4.39 18.44 -3.23
N ILE A 34 -5.24 17.61 -2.60
CA ILE A 34 -5.93 17.93 -1.33
C ILE A 34 -5.42 17.11 -0.13
N SER A 35 -4.38 16.29 -0.33
CA SER A 35 -3.83 15.42 0.71
C SER A 35 -3.34 16.14 1.97
N TYR A 36 -2.99 17.43 1.86
CA TYR A 36 -2.51 18.24 2.99
C TYR A 36 -3.59 18.45 4.08
N HIS A 37 -4.87 18.29 3.74
CA HIS A 37 -5.96 18.33 4.72
C HIS A 37 -6.01 17.10 5.63
N PHE A 38 -5.35 16.01 5.23
CA PHE A 38 -5.49 14.68 5.83
C PHE A 38 -4.14 14.11 6.29
N GLU A 39 -3.12 14.94 6.52
CA GLU A 39 -1.76 14.47 6.81
C GLU A 39 -1.68 13.51 8.01
N ASN A 40 -2.51 13.73 9.03
CA ASN A 40 -2.49 12.91 10.25
C ASN A 40 -3.12 11.53 10.00
N GLU A 41 -4.22 11.51 9.27
CA GLU A 41 -4.93 10.30 8.84
C GLU A 41 -4.03 9.46 7.94
N ILE A 42 -3.40 10.11 6.96
CA ILE A 42 -2.43 9.52 6.05
C ILE A 42 -1.26 8.91 6.82
N LYS A 43 -0.66 9.63 7.78
CA LYS A 43 0.43 9.10 8.62
C LYS A 43 -0.01 7.89 9.44
N ARG A 44 -1.23 7.92 9.99
CA ARG A 44 -1.77 6.80 10.78
C ARG A 44 -1.93 5.56 9.92
N ILE A 45 -2.51 5.70 8.72
CA ILE A 45 -2.66 4.63 7.74
C ILE A 45 -1.29 4.03 7.41
N PHE A 46 -0.28 4.86 7.12
CA PHE A 46 1.06 4.35 6.85
C PHE A 46 1.70 3.63 8.02
N SER A 47 1.44 4.03 9.26
CA SER A 47 1.92 3.28 10.41
C SER A 47 1.33 1.86 10.47
N VAL A 48 0.05 1.70 10.12
CA VAL A 48 -0.63 0.40 10.07
C VAL A 48 -0.06 -0.46 8.95
N ILE A 49 0.09 0.11 7.75
CA ILE A 49 0.70 -0.56 6.60
C ILE A 49 2.15 -0.96 6.92
N ASN A 50 2.96 -0.09 7.53
CA ASN A 50 4.34 -0.41 7.89
C ASN A 50 4.44 -1.56 8.91
N ILE A 51 3.49 -1.66 9.85
CA ILE A 51 3.41 -2.78 10.80
C ILE A 51 3.11 -4.10 10.08
N LYS A 52 2.26 -4.10 9.04
CA LYS A 52 1.99 -5.28 8.19
C LYS A 52 3.29 -5.79 7.57
N TYR A 53 4.08 -4.91 6.96
CA TYR A 53 5.37 -5.29 6.37
C TYR A 53 6.43 -5.73 7.38
N SER A 54 6.38 -5.21 8.60
CA SER A 54 7.31 -5.60 9.67
C SER A 54 7.05 -7.02 10.22
N LYS A 55 5.86 -7.58 9.98
CA LYS A 55 5.48 -8.90 10.50
C LYS A 55 5.92 -10.08 9.63
N ASN A 56 6.60 -9.85 8.50
CA ASN A 56 7.10 -10.91 7.62
C ASN A 56 6.04 -11.98 7.28
N ASP A 57 4.79 -11.56 7.09
CA ASP A 57 3.72 -12.45 6.63
C ASP A 57 3.84 -12.61 5.11
N GLN A 58 4.92 -13.31 4.71
CA GLN A 58 5.25 -13.61 3.32
C GLN A 58 4.41 -14.81 2.90
N ASP A 59 3.11 -14.59 2.68
CA ASP A 59 2.29 -15.60 2.04
C ASP A 59 2.78 -15.77 0.59
N SER A 60 3.41 -16.91 0.32
CA SER A 60 4.00 -17.28 -0.96
C SER A 60 3.00 -17.33 -2.14
N ASN A 61 1.71 -17.15 -1.86
CA ASN A 61 0.62 -17.12 -2.83
C ASN A 61 0.20 -15.72 -3.30
N ILE A 62 0.89 -14.64 -2.94
CA ILE A 62 0.57 -13.29 -3.46
C ILE A 62 0.61 -13.32 -5.00
N LYS A 63 -0.55 -13.03 -5.60
CA LYS A 63 -0.77 -13.07 -7.05
C LYS A 63 -0.60 -11.71 -7.72
N ASP A 64 -0.72 -10.64 -6.95
CA ASP A 64 -0.88 -9.27 -7.43
C ASP A 64 0.29 -8.39 -6.91
N LEU A 65 0.96 -7.70 -7.84
CA LEU A 65 2.07 -6.78 -7.59
C LEU A 65 1.57 -5.36 -7.28
N TYR A 66 0.34 -5.01 -7.68
CA TYR A 66 -0.23 -3.67 -7.56
C TYR A 66 -0.21 -3.14 -6.14
N ALA A 67 -0.84 -3.85 -5.20
CA ALA A 67 -0.92 -3.36 -3.82
C ALA A 67 0.47 -3.19 -3.18
N PRO A 68 1.38 -4.19 -3.27
CA PRO A 68 2.70 -4.04 -2.67
C PRO A 68 3.56 -2.96 -3.32
N ALA A 69 3.45 -2.77 -4.63
CA ALA A 69 4.14 -1.69 -5.34
C ALA A 69 3.61 -0.31 -4.91
N LEU A 70 2.28 -0.16 -4.82
CA LEU A 70 1.62 1.07 -4.41
C LEU A 70 1.96 1.43 -2.96
N GLU A 71 1.78 0.50 -2.02
CA GLU A 71 2.11 0.69 -0.60
C GLU A 71 3.59 1.08 -0.41
N PHE A 72 4.51 0.40 -1.10
CA PHE A 72 5.95 0.71 -1.07
C PHE A 72 6.26 2.12 -1.56
N ARG A 73 5.71 2.50 -2.73
CA ARG A 73 5.86 3.84 -3.31
C ARG A 73 5.40 4.91 -2.32
N LEU A 74 4.20 4.73 -1.77
CA LEU A 74 3.60 5.68 -0.86
C LEU A 74 4.39 5.82 0.45
N LEU A 75 4.84 4.71 1.04
CA LEU A 75 5.65 4.71 2.27
C LEU A 75 6.97 5.45 2.09
N ARG A 76 7.72 5.16 1.02
CA ARG A 76 9.00 5.84 0.74
C ARG A 76 8.82 7.34 0.47
N GLN A 77 7.74 7.72 -0.22
CA GLN A 77 7.41 9.13 -0.45
C GLN A 77 7.12 9.91 0.86
N HIS A 78 6.72 9.22 1.93
CA HIS A 78 6.51 9.80 3.27
C HIS A 78 7.70 9.63 4.22
N GLY A 79 8.85 9.19 3.71
CA GLY A 79 10.08 9.07 4.48
C GLY A 79 10.18 7.81 5.35
N PHE A 80 9.29 6.84 5.16
CA PHE A 80 9.44 5.53 5.81
C PHE A 80 10.56 4.73 5.12
N ASN A 81 11.43 4.12 5.93
CA ASN A 81 12.50 3.26 5.43
C ASN A 81 11.99 1.82 5.23
N VAL A 82 11.55 1.51 4.02
CA VAL A 82 11.04 0.19 3.64
C VAL A 82 12.05 -0.56 2.79
N SER A 83 12.37 -1.80 3.20
CA SER A 83 13.27 -2.71 2.48
C SER A 83 12.69 -3.10 1.12
N GLU A 84 13.56 -3.28 0.12
CA GLU A 84 13.16 -3.81 -1.19
C GLU A 84 12.87 -5.32 -1.17
N GLU A 85 13.25 -6.01 -0.09
CA GLU A 85 13.02 -7.44 0.12
C GLU A 85 11.53 -7.81 0.12
N ILE A 86 10.63 -6.83 0.29
CA ILE A 86 9.19 -7.04 0.10
C ILE A 86 8.86 -7.57 -1.31
N PHE A 87 9.73 -7.31 -2.30
CA PHE A 87 9.57 -7.76 -3.68
C PHE A 87 10.15 -9.15 -3.93
N ASP A 88 10.79 -9.79 -2.96
CA ASP A 88 11.46 -11.08 -3.19
C ASP A 88 10.47 -12.22 -3.44
N SER A 89 9.25 -12.14 -2.90
CA SER A 89 8.16 -13.07 -3.22
C SER A 89 7.70 -13.00 -4.69
N PHE A 90 8.06 -11.92 -5.40
CA PHE A 90 7.79 -11.69 -6.82
C PHE A 90 8.94 -12.16 -7.73
N LYS A 91 10.06 -12.59 -7.15
CA LYS A 91 11.22 -13.11 -7.87
C LYS A 91 11.23 -14.65 -7.91
N ASN A 92 11.86 -15.20 -8.93
CA ASN A 92 12.13 -16.63 -9.08
C ASN A 92 13.43 -17.02 -8.36
N GLU A 93 13.80 -18.30 -8.39
CA GLU A 93 15.02 -18.81 -7.75
C GLU A 93 16.33 -18.21 -8.31
N LYS A 94 16.27 -17.60 -9.51
CA LYS A 94 17.39 -16.89 -10.13
C LYS A 94 17.45 -15.42 -9.73
N GLY A 95 16.49 -14.93 -8.93
CA GLY A 95 16.36 -13.53 -8.54
C GLY A 95 15.69 -12.65 -9.61
N GLU A 96 15.11 -13.23 -10.67
CA GLU A 96 14.42 -12.49 -11.72
C GLU A 96 12.92 -12.40 -11.42
N PHE A 97 12.25 -11.32 -11.81
CA PHE A 97 10.79 -11.22 -11.65
C PHE A 97 10.06 -12.35 -12.38
N LYS A 98 9.07 -12.95 -11.69
CA LYS A 98 8.28 -14.06 -12.23
C LYS A 98 7.54 -13.60 -13.50
N SER A 99 7.64 -14.36 -14.58
CA SER A 99 7.03 -13.99 -15.88
C SER A 99 5.52 -13.76 -15.80
N ARG A 100 4.80 -14.47 -14.91
CA ARG A 100 3.36 -14.30 -14.67
C ARG A 100 2.93 -12.87 -14.29
N LEU A 101 3.87 -12.01 -13.86
CA LEU A 101 3.58 -10.62 -13.51
C LEU A 101 3.29 -9.76 -14.74
N CYS A 102 3.59 -10.23 -15.97
CA CYS A 102 3.22 -9.51 -17.18
C CYS A 102 1.72 -9.31 -17.36
N ASP A 103 0.91 -10.13 -16.69
CA ASP A 103 -0.55 -10.04 -16.76
C ASP A 103 -1.12 -9.00 -15.79
N ASP A 104 -0.32 -8.53 -14.83
CA ASP A 104 -0.66 -7.48 -13.87
C ASP A 104 -0.12 -6.13 -14.35
N ILE A 105 -0.84 -5.53 -15.31
CA ILE A 105 -0.45 -4.26 -15.92
C ILE A 105 -0.47 -3.12 -14.90
N GLU A 106 -1.43 -3.14 -13.95
CA GLU A 106 -1.57 -2.09 -12.96
C GLU A 106 -0.40 -2.10 -11.98
N GLY A 107 0.06 -3.28 -11.53
CA GLY A 107 1.23 -3.38 -10.67
C GLY A 107 2.58 -3.11 -11.34
N LEU A 108 2.62 -3.11 -12.67
CA LEU A 108 3.82 -2.76 -13.45
C LEU A 108 3.96 -1.26 -13.74
N LEU A 109 2.89 -0.47 -13.56
CA LEU A 109 2.85 0.98 -13.80
C LEU A 109 3.25 1.80 -12.57
#